data_AF-A0A932Q8B0-F1
#
_entry.id   AF-A0A932Q8B0-F1
#
_cell.length_a   1.000
_cell.length_b   1.000
_cell.length_c   1.000
_cell.angle_alpha   90.00
_cell.angle_beta   90.00
_cell.angle_gamma   90.00
#
_symmetry.space_group_name_H-M   'P 1'
#
loop_
_entity.id
_entity.type
_entity.pdbx_description
1 polymer ?
#
loop_
_entity_poly.entity_id
_entity_poly.type
_entity_poly.pdbx_seq_one_letter_code
_entity_poly.pdbx_strand_id
1 'polypeptide(L)' 'MENNKSENQADPAALCFEEYKDCFGDASEVMKKHLLCGLCGAHLRLNHMSDFKHGLVQETARCPDCGIRVRQRLHKLQ' A
#
# COMPACT_ATOMS: atom_id res chain seq x y z
N MET A 1 -10.88 29.53 -23.92
CA MET A 1 -10.77 29.78 -22.46
C MET A 1 -12.05 29.16 -21.91
N GLU A 2 -12.04 28.03 -21.23
CA GLU A 2 -11.33 27.77 -19.99
C GLU A 2 -10.80 26.32 -19.93
N ASN A 3 -9.52 26.21 -19.53
CA ASN A 3 -8.84 24.94 -19.30
C ASN A 3 -9.17 24.48 -17.88
N ASN A 4 -10.00 23.46 -17.71
CA ASN A 4 -10.17 22.80 -16.42
C ASN A 4 -9.07 21.75 -16.24
N LYS A 5 -7.95 22.24 -15.68
CA LYS A 5 -6.82 21.47 -15.17
C LYS A 5 -7.24 20.90 -13.81
N SER A 6 -7.74 19.67 -13.79
CA SER A 6 -7.92 18.92 -12.54
C SER A 6 -6.55 18.47 -12.05
N GLU A 7 -5.92 19.33 -11.25
CA GLU A 7 -4.70 19.04 -10.52
C GLU A 7 -5.01 17.96 -9.47
N ASN A 8 -4.72 16.69 -9.81
CA ASN A 8 -4.75 15.59 -8.85
C ASN A 8 -3.57 15.75 -7.89
N GLN A 9 -3.79 16.55 -6.85
CA GLN A 9 -2.90 16.69 -5.72
C GLN A 9 -2.97 15.37 -4.93
N ALA A 10 -1.94 14.54 -5.08
CA ALA A 10 -1.87 13.22 -4.45
C ALA A 10 -1.79 13.39 -2.93
N ASP A 11 -2.91 13.15 -2.25
CA ASP A 11 -2.97 13.04 -0.80
C ASP A 11 -2.06 11.87 -0.36
N PRO A 12 -1.08 12.10 0.53
CA PRO A 12 -0.16 11.05 0.99
C PRO A 12 -0.86 9.90 1.76
N ALA A 13 -2.16 10.04 2.05
CA ALA A 13 -3.01 9.01 2.66
C ALA A 13 -3.98 8.32 1.69
N ALA A 14 -3.88 8.55 0.38
CA ALA A 14 -4.78 7.91 -0.59
C ALA A 14 -4.61 6.38 -0.60
N LEU A 15 -5.67 5.65 -0.26
CA LEU A 15 -5.73 4.20 -0.37
C LEU A 15 -5.68 3.79 -1.85
N CYS A 16 -4.67 3.02 -2.24
CA CYS A 16 -4.53 2.53 -3.62
C CYS A 16 -4.78 1.02 -3.71
N PHE A 17 -5.41 0.58 -4.79
CA PHE A 17 -5.48 -0.85 -5.09
C PHE A 17 -4.08 -1.41 -5.35
N GLU A 18 -3.89 -2.67 -4.99
CA GLU A 18 -2.70 -3.42 -5.38
C GLU A 18 -2.79 -3.77 -6.88
N GLU A 19 -1.71 -3.51 -7.62
CA GLU A 19 -1.63 -3.81 -9.04
C GLU A 19 -0.68 -4.98 -9.27
N TYR A 20 -0.95 -5.81 -10.28
CA TYR A 20 -0.13 -6.99 -10.58
C TYR A 20 1.36 -6.66 -10.80
N LYS A 21 1.67 -5.47 -11.32
CA LYS A 21 3.04 -4.98 -11.52
C LYS A 21 3.84 -4.84 -10.21
N ASP A 22 3.16 -4.70 -9.07
CA ASP A 22 3.80 -4.61 -7.75
C ASP A 22 4.40 -5.96 -7.32
N CYS A 23 3.94 -7.06 -7.91
CA CYS A 23 4.35 -8.44 -7.64
C CYS A 23 5.33 -9.00 -8.68
N PHE A 24 6.09 -8.13 -9.36
CA PHE A 24 7.08 -8.56 -10.34
C PHE A 24 8.44 -8.90 -9.70
N GLY A 25 8.98 -10.08 -10.06
CA GLY A 25 10.28 -10.58 -9.62
C GLY A 25 10.20 -12.01 -9.09
N ASP A 26 11.28 -12.48 -8.46
CA ASP A 26 11.23 -13.75 -7.75
C ASP A 26 10.40 -13.65 -6.45
N ALA A 27 9.93 -14.79 -5.94
CA ALA A 27 9.09 -14.81 -4.75
C ALA A 27 9.77 -14.17 -3.52
N SER A 28 11.08 -14.33 -3.38
CA SER A 28 11.85 -13.77 -2.26
C SER A 28 11.94 -12.24 -2.35
N GLU A 29 12.19 -11.71 -3.55
CA GLU A 29 12.23 -10.29 -3.86
C GLU A 29 10.88 -9.63 -3.62
N VAL A 30 9.81 -10.24 -4.13
CA VAL A 30 8.44 -9.74 -3.92
C VAL A 30 8.11 -9.72 -2.43
N MET A 31 8.40 -10.80 -1.70
CA MET A 31 8.21 -10.85 -0.25
C MET A 31 9.01 -9.77 0.47
N LYS A 32 10.28 -9.55 0.14
CA LYS A 32 11.10 -8.49 0.73
C LYS A 32 10.49 -7.11 0.52
N LYS A 33 10.00 -6.80 -0.70
CA LYS A 33 9.36 -5.52 -1.02
C LYS A 33 8.09 -5.27 -0.17
N HIS A 34 7.34 -6.33 0.11
CA HIS A 34 6.06 -6.29 0.83
C HIS A 34 6.22 -6.33 2.35
N LEU A 35 7.18 -7.10 2.86
CA LEU A 35 7.31 -7.39 4.29
C LEU A 35 8.39 -6.56 4.98
N LEU A 36 9.36 -6.02 4.24
CA LEU A 36 10.49 -5.30 4.83
C LEU A 36 10.42 -3.80 4.52
N CYS A 37 10.97 -3.00 5.44
CA CYS A 37 11.18 -1.59 5.24
C CYS A 37 12.30 -1.38 4.21
N GLY A 38 12.03 -0.64 3.13
CA GLY A 38 13.03 -0.33 2.12
C GLY A 38 14.17 0.59 2.59
N LEU A 39 14.04 1.17 3.79
CA LEU A 39 15.07 2.05 4.39
C LEU A 39 15.95 1.32 5.41
N CYS A 40 15.36 0.66 6.40
CA CYS A 40 16.09 0.02 7.50
C CYS A 40 16.06 -1.52 7.48
N GLY A 41 15.31 -2.14 6.56
CA GLY A 41 15.20 -3.60 6.46
C GLY A 41 14.32 -4.27 7.52
N ALA A 42 13.81 -3.53 8.51
CA ALA A 42 12.93 -4.06 9.54
C ALA A 42 11.61 -4.60 8.98
N HIS A 43 11.03 -5.60 9.64
CA HIS A 43 9.71 -6.11 9.27
C HIS A 43 8.62 -5.06 9.47
N LEU A 44 7.80 -4.87 8.44
CA LEU A 44 6.64 -3.99 8.50
C LEU A 44 5.54 -4.65 9.31
N ARG A 45 4.93 -3.87 10.20
CA ARG A 45 3.70 -4.25 10.89
C ARG A 45 2.52 -4.00 9.97
N LEU A 46 1.85 -5.08 9.57
CA LEU A 46 0.64 -5.05 8.76
C LEU A 46 -0.59 -5.01 9.66
N ASN A 47 -1.58 -4.21 9.29
CA ASN A 47 -2.91 -4.18 9.88
C ASN A 47 -3.95 -4.29 8.77
N HIS A 48 -4.87 -5.25 8.89
CA HIS A 48 -5.93 -5.50 7.92
C HIS A 48 -7.29 -5.19 8.54
N MET A 49 -8.05 -4.31 7.90
CA MET A 49 -9.42 -4.00 8.23
C MET A 49 -10.32 -4.49 7.10
N SER A 50 -11.05 -5.57 7.36
CA SER A 50 -11.96 -6.17 6.39
C SER A 50 -13.35 -5.54 6.48
N ASP A 51 -13.85 -5.03 5.37
CA ASP A 51 -15.22 -4.61 5.15
C ASP A 51 -15.93 -5.66 4.29
N PHE A 52 -16.57 -6.62 4.96
CA PHE A 52 -17.30 -7.69 4.29
C PHE A 52 -18.56 -7.20 3.57
N LYS A 53 -19.12 -6.04 3.97
CA LYS A 53 -20.31 -5.50 3.31
C LYS A 53 -20.00 -5.05 1.89
N HIS A 54 -18.84 -4.44 1.70
CA HIS A 54 -18.39 -3.97 0.39
C HIS A 54 -17.38 -4.90 -0.28
N GLY A 55 -17.02 -6.02 0.37
CA GLY A 55 -16.05 -6.97 -0.14
C GLY A 55 -14.66 -6.34 -0.29
N LEU A 56 -14.20 -5.56 0.68
CA LEU A 56 -12.91 -4.87 0.66
C LEU A 56 -12.07 -5.23 1.87
N VAL A 57 -10.75 -5.25 1.71
CA VAL A 57 -9.77 -5.24 2.82
C VAL A 57 -8.90 -4.02 2.66
N GLN A 58 -8.87 -3.18 3.68
CA GLN A 58 -7.89 -2.12 3.82
C GLN A 58 -6.67 -2.65 4.57
N GLU A 59 -5.51 -2.60 3.94
CA GLU A 59 -4.23 -2.93 4.55
C GLU A 59 -3.47 -1.64 4.88
N THR A 60 -2.87 -1.57 6.07
CA THR A 60 -1.88 -0.56 6.42
C THR A 60 -0.59 -1.24 6.86
N ALA A 61 0.54 -0.86 6.26
CA ALA A 61 1.87 -1.32 6.64
C ALA A 61 2.68 -0.18 7.25
N ARG A 62 3.23 -0.38 8.45
CA ARG A 62 4.09 0.60 9.14
C ARG A 62 5.39 -0.01 9.61
N CYS A 63 6.50 0.71 9.44
CA CYS A 63 7.76 0.31 10.03
C CYS A 63 7.80 0.70 11.52
N PRO A 64 7.99 -0.25 12.46
CA PRO A 64 8.06 0.06 13.88
C PRO A 64 9.33 0.82 14.28
N ASP A 65 10.42 0.65 13.51
CA ASP A 65 11.74 1.17 13.91
C ASP A 65 12.00 2.58 13.39
N CYS A 66 11.71 2.85 12.12
CA CYS A 66 11.97 4.18 11.53
C CYS A 66 10.73 5.08 11.43
N GLY A 67 9.52 4.52 11.52
CA GLY A 67 8.26 5.29 11.42
C GLY A 67 7.96 5.93 10.06
N ILE A 68 8.90 5.91 9.10
CA ILE A 68 8.81 6.63 7.82
C ILE A 68 7.88 5.96 6.81
N ARG A 69 7.91 4.62 6.70
CA ARG A 69 7.12 3.91 5.69
C ARG A 69 5.71 3.66 6.23
N VAL A 70 4.73 4.37 5.65
CA VAL A 70 3.30 4.08 5.78
C VAL A 70 2.76 3.73 4.39
N ARG A 71 2.58 2.44 4.09
CA ARG A 71 1.85 2.00 2.89
C ARG A 71 0.40 1.75 3.27
N GLN A 72 -0.53 2.20 2.45
CA GLN A 72 -1.94 1.84 2.59
C GLN A 72 -2.45 1.24 1.28
N ARG A 73 -3.11 0.08 1.35
CA ARG A 73 -3.62 -0.66 0.19
C ARG A 73 -5.07 -1.05 0.38
N LEU A 74 -5.79 -1.16 -0.73
CA LEU A 74 -7.11 -1.78 -0.81
C LEU A 74 -7.03 -3.06 -1.62
N HIS A 75 -7.62 -4.12 -1.09
CA HIS A 75 -7.79 -5.40 -1.75
C HIS A 75 -9.29 -5.72 -1.85
N LYS A 76 -9.72 -6.42 -2.89
CA LYS A 76 -11.09 -6.94 -2.98
C LYS A 76 -11.14 -8.33 -2.36
N LEU A 77 -12.14 -8.58 -1.52
CA LEU A 77 -12.54 -9.92 -1.11
C LEU A 77 -13.33 -10.53 -2.29
N GLN A 78 -12.82 -11.63 -2.84
CA GLN A 78 -13.44 -12.33 -3.98
C GLN A 78 -14.74 -13.01 -3.57
#